data_AF-A0A1F9HBB5-F1
#
_entry.id   AF-A0A1F9HBB5-F1
#
_cell.length_a   1.000
_cell.length_b   1.000
_cell.length_c   1.000
_cell.angle_alpha   90.00
_cell.angle_beta   90.00
_cell.angle_gamma   90.00
#
_symmetry.space_group_name_H-M   'P 1'
#
loop_
_entity.id
_entity.type
_entity.pdbx_description
1 polymer ?
#
loop_
_entity_poly.entity_id
_entity_poly.type
_entity_poly.pdbx_seq_one_letter_code
_entity_poly.pdbx_strand_id
1 'polypeptide(L)'
;MNIQINTIGLNTTISPTSSWDEEESDYLILLIDSYDNELSEITTNLKEQLSQKQEINQEIGFLESLLNSYSVTLGYLEISKEDYETLQKINPEIAATATDTGYLVEKTSIEDLIKTGEDNLSQLTADAEIVSLQIQSLVDKRKNAITLFSGLLASKNETLMSIIRNLKT
;
A
#
# COMPACT_ATOMS: atom_id res chain seq x y z
N MET A 1 -16.18 5.02 -7.82
CA MET A 1 -16.24 3.55 -7.75
C MET A 1 -16.75 3.21 -6.36
N ASN A 2 -17.94 2.59 -6.24
CA ASN A 2 -18.55 2.33 -4.92
C ASN A 2 -17.99 1.03 -4.34
N ILE A 3 -17.30 1.11 -3.22
CA ILE A 3 -16.87 -0.07 -2.45
C ILE A 3 -17.87 -0.26 -1.33
N GLN A 4 -18.73 -1.27 -1.44
CA GLN A 4 -19.56 -1.74 -0.33
C GLN A 4 -18.67 -2.46 0.68
N ILE A 5 -18.52 -1.86 1.87
CA ILE A 5 -17.85 -2.50 3.00
C ILE A 5 -18.85 -3.45 3.65
N ASN A 6 -18.77 -4.74 3.32
CA ASN A 6 -19.48 -5.78 4.05
C ASN A 6 -18.68 -6.12 5.31
N THR A 7 -19.04 -5.48 6.43
CA THR A 7 -18.53 -5.85 7.76
C THR A 7 -19.19 -7.15 8.20
N ILE A 8 -18.62 -8.30 7.83
CA ILE A 8 -19.02 -9.58 8.42
C ILE A 8 -18.37 -9.66 9.81
N GLY A 9 -19.08 -9.13 10.80
CA GLY A 9 -18.78 -9.38 12.20
C GLY A 9 -19.13 -10.83 12.54
N LEU A 10 -18.15 -11.73 12.45
CA LEU A 10 -18.27 -13.09 13.00
C LEU A 10 -18.11 -13.02 14.51
N ASN A 11 -19.23 -12.84 15.21
CA ASN A 11 -19.32 -13.16 16.63
C ASN A 11 -19.77 -14.64 16.75
N THR A 12 -18.86 -15.57 16.48
CA THR A 12 -19.10 -17.01 16.67
C THR A 12 -18.54 -17.44 18.01
N THR A 13 -19.40 -17.50 19.03
CA THR A 13 -19.14 -18.24 20.27
C THR A 13 -19.25 -19.72 19.92
N ILE A 14 -18.10 -20.38 19.71
CA ILE A 14 -18.07 -21.82 19.43
C ILE A 14 -18.08 -22.56 20.78
N SER A 15 -19.19 -23.23 21.09
CA SER A 15 -19.24 -24.19 22.20
C SER A 15 -18.46 -25.46 21.80
N PRO A 16 -17.67 -26.06 22.72
CA PRO A 16 -16.89 -27.24 22.42
C PRO A 16 -17.81 -28.47 22.37
N THR A 17 -18.21 -28.90 21.18
CA THR A 17 -18.80 -30.23 20.96
C THR A 17 -17.71 -31.24 20.60
N SER A 18 -17.88 -32.49 20.99
CA SER A 18 -16.81 -33.48 21.18
C SER A 18 -16.38 -34.28 19.94
N SER A 19 -16.39 -33.69 18.75
CA SER A 19 -15.86 -34.33 17.54
C SER A 19 -15.54 -33.27 16.49
N TRP A 20 -14.26 -32.93 16.36
CA TRP A 20 -13.74 -32.00 15.35
C TRP A 20 -12.95 -32.85 14.32
N ASP A 21 -13.45 -32.92 13.09
CA ASP A 21 -12.95 -33.80 12.02
C ASP A 21 -11.71 -33.19 11.31
N GLU A 22 -11.06 -33.95 10.41
CA GLU A 22 -9.91 -33.49 9.62
C GLU A 22 -10.24 -32.27 8.74
N GLU A 23 -11.49 -32.17 8.26
CA GLU A 23 -11.97 -31.10 7.37
C GLU A 23 -11.83 -29.69 7.98
N GLU A 24 -12.02 -29.54 9.29
CA GLU A 24 -11.91 -28.24 9.96
C GLU A 24 -10.46 -27.78 10.15
N SER A 25 -9.52 -28.73 10.22
CA SER A 25 -8.08 -28.43 10.28
C SER A 25 -7.56 -27.97 8.91
N ASP A 26 -7.99 -28.63 7.84
CA ASP A 26 -7.63 -28.26 6.46
C ASP A 26 -8.22 -26.90 6.07
N TYR A 27 -9.45 -26.61 6.50
CA TYR A 27 -10.08 -25.30 6.29
C TYR A 27 -9.28 -24.15 6.93
N LEU A 28 -8.77 -24.33 8.16
CA LEU A 28 -7.99 -23.31 8.85
C LEU A 28 -6.61 -23.09 8.22
N ILE A 29 -5.98 -24.14 7.68
CA ILE A 29 -4.73 -24.02 6.92
C ILE A 29 -4.96 -23.18 5.66
N LEU A 30 -6.00 -23.51 4.87
CA LEU A 30 -6.37 -22.76 3.67
C LEU A 30 -6.70 -21.30 3.98
N LEU A 31 -7.33 -21.03 5.13
CA LEU A 31 -7.66 -19.68 5.56
C LEU A 31 -6.41 -18.86 5.94
N ILE A 32 -5.45 -19.49 6.62
CA ILE A 32 -4.15 -18.84 6.95
C ILE A 32 -3.39 -18.51 5.66
N ASP A 33 -3.32 -19.46 4.72
CA ASP A 33 -2.66 -19.27 3.42
C ASP A 33 -3.32 -18.14 2.61
N SER A 34 -4.66 -18.03 2.65
CA SER A 34 -5.39 -16.93 2.01
C SER A 34 -4.98 -15.57 2.59
N TYR A 35 -4.90 -15.45 3.92
CA TYR A 35 -4.47 -14.21 4.55
C TYR A 35 -3.01 -13.87 4.24
N ASP A 36 -2.13 -14.86 4.14
CA ASP A 36 -0.73 -14.66 3.76
C ASP A 36 -0.59 -14.17 2.32
N ASN A 37 -1.42 -14.67 1.40
CA ASN A 37 -1.48 -14.16 0.03
C ASN A 37 -1.98 -12.71 -0.03
N GLU A 38 -3.08 -12.39 0.67
CA GLU A 38 -3.62 -11.02 0.73
C GLU A 38 -2.59 -10.03 1.32
N LEU A 39 -1.88 -10.42 2.39
CA LEU A 39 -0.81 -9.61 2.98
C LEU A 39 0.35 -9.38 2.01
N SER A 40 0.70 -10.40 1.20
CA SER A 40 1.75 -10.30 0.18
C SER A 40 1.38 -9.32 -0.93
N GLU A 41 0.14 -9.39 -1.42
CA GLU A 41 -0.38 -8.46 -2.44
C GLU A 41 -0.38 -7.01 -1.94
N ILE A 42 -0.89 -6.79 -0.72
CA ILE A 42 -0.89 -5.46 -0.09
C ILE A 42 0.53 -4.93 0.08
N THR A 43 1.47 -5.79 0.51
CA THR A 43 2.88 -5.40 0.66
C THR A 43 3.50 -4.98 -0.67
N THR A 44 3.14 -5.66 -1.76
CA THR A 44 3.62 -5.31 -3.10
C THR A 44 3.09 -3.95 -3.53
N ASN A 45 1.79 -3.71 -3.35
CA ASN A 45 1.17 -2.42 -3.64
C ASN A 45 1.80 -1.28 -2.82
N LEU A 46 2.05 -1.49 -1.53
CA LEU A 46 2.74 -0.48 -0.70
C LEU A 46 4.14 -0.12 -1.20
N LYS A 47 4.90 -1.09 -1.71
CA LYS A 47 6.23 -0.84 -2.29
C LYS A 47 6.14 0.00 -3.56
N GLU A 48 5.14 -0.26 -4.39
CA GLU A 48 4.86 0.54 -5.59
C GLU A 48 4.47 1.97 -5.20
N GLN A 49 3.55 2.15 -4.25
CA GLN A 49 3.15 3.48 -3.75
C GLN A 49 4.33 4.24 -3.12
N LEU A 50 5.21 3.57 -2.37
CA LEU A 50 6.40 4.19 -1.81
C LEU A 50 7.35 4.68 -2.92
N SER A 51 7.51 3.88 -3.97
CA SER A 51 8.36 4.23 -5.12
C SER A 51 7.78 5.45 -5.85
N GLN A 52 6.47 5.48 -6.08
CA GLN A 52 5.77 6.63 -6.66
C GLN A 52 5.93 7.89 -5.80
N LYS A 53 5.81 7.78 -4.46
CA LYS A 53 6.07 8.92 -3.56
C LYS A 53 7.50 9.45 -3.70
N GLN A 54 8.48 8.58 -3.83
CA GLN A 54 9.88 8.99 -3.99
C GLN A 54 10.09 9.73 -5.31
N GLU A 55 9.50 9.23 -6.40
CA GLU A 55 9.54 9.87 -7.72
C GLU A 55 8.91 11.26 -7.67
N ILE A 56 7.67 11.38 -7.18
CA ILE A 56 6.98 12.68 -7.08
C ILE A 56 7.76 13.68 -6.20
N ASN A 57 8.37 13.23 -5.09
CA ASN A 57 9.19 14.12 -4.26
C ASN A 57 10.45 14.60 -5.00
N GLN A 58 11.08 13.76 -5.82
CA GLN A 58 12.22 14.15 -6.64
C GLN A 58 11.80 15.16 -7.72
N GLU A 59 10.65 14.92 -8.35
CA GLU A 59 10.07 15.84 -9.34
C GLU A 59 9.75 17.20 -8.72
N ILE A 60 9.03 17.24 -7.60
CA ILE A 60 8.75 18.48 -6.87
C ILE A 60 10.04 19.20 -6.49
N GLY A 61 11.02 18.48 -5.92
CA GLY A 61 12.31 19.09 -5.55
C GLY A 61 13.06 19.68 -6.74
N PHE A 62 12.98 19.04 -7.90
CA PHE A 62 13.50 19.61 -9.14
C PHE A 62 12.72 20.86 -9.57
N LEU A 63 11.39 20.82 -9.60
CA LEU A 63 10.55 21.98 -9.98
C LEU A 63 10.76 23.18 -9.04
N GLU A 64 10.85 22.94 -7.73
CA GLU A 64 11.20 23.97 -6.73
C GLU A 64 12.60 24.53 -6.97
N SER A 65 13.56 23.70 -7.38
CA SER A 65 14.90 24.16 -7.74
C SER A 65 14.85 25.13 -8.92
N LEU A 66 14.01 24.88 -9.94
CA LEU A 66 13.84 25.81 -11.06
C LEU A 66 13.32 27.17 -10.61
N LEU A 67 12.32 27.19 -9.72
CA LEU A 67 11.74 28.42 -9.17
C LEU A 67 12.75 29.25 -8.36
N ASN A 68 13.73 28.60 -7.74
CA ASN A 68 14.73 29.24 -6.89
C ASN A 68 16.03 29.59 -7.63
N SER A 69 16.37 28.86 -8.69
CA SER A 69 17.61 29.03 -9.45
C SER A 69 17.49 30.05 -10.57
N TYR A 70 16.29 30.27 -11.10
CA TYR A 70 16.06 31.14 -12.25
C TYR A 70 15.30 32.41 -11.87
N SER A 71 15.68 33.54 -12.44
CA SER A 71 14.97 34.80 -12.26
C SER A 71 13.68 34.82 -13.10
N VAL A 72 12.61 35.38 -12.52
CA VAL A 72 11.33 35.52 -13.21
C VAL A 72 11.27 36.88 -13.89
N THR A 73 11.02 36.88 -15.20
CA THR A 73 10.80 38.10 -15.98
C THR A 73 9.46 38.02 -16.70
N LEU A 74 8.57 38.98 -16.46
CA LEU A 74 7.21 39.02 -17.04
C LEU A 74 6.38 37.74 -16.83
N GLY A 75 6.62 37.02 -15.72
CA GLY A 75 5.92 35.77 -15.41
C GLY A 75 6.55 34.50 -16.02
N TYR A 76 7.66 34.64 -16.75
CA TYR A 76 8.39 33.52 -17.33
C TYR A 76 9.72 33.29 -16.62
N LEU A 77 10.12 32.03 -16.53
CA LEU A 77 11.45 31.57 -16.15
C LEU A 77 12.21 31.25 -17.43
N GLU A 78 13.41 31.81 -17.59
CA GLU A 78 14.32 31.38 -18.65
C GLU A 78 15.23 30.27 -18.11
N ILE A 79 14.92 29.03 -18.46
CA ILE A 79 15.64 27.84 -17.98
C ILE A 79 16.64 27.33 -19.02
N SER A 80 17.68 26.64 -18.55
CA SER A 80 18.66 26.00 -19.43
C SER A 80 18.02 24.93 -20.31
N LYS A 81 18.70 24.57 -21.41
CA LYS A 81 18.27 23.46 -22.27
C LYS A 81 18.22 22.12 -21.51
N GLU A 82 19.19 21.87 -20.64
CA GLU A 82 19.27 20.62 -19.85
C GLU A 82 18.10 20.51 -18.86
N ASP A 83 17.77 21.61 -18.19
CA ASP A 83 16.63 21.66 -17.27
C ASP A 83 15.31 21.52 -18.03
N TYR A 84 15.20 22.11 -19.22
CA TYR A 84 14.02 21.94 -20.07
C TYR A 84 13.86 20.48 -20.54
N GLU A 85 14.94 19.81 -20.94
CA GLU A 85 14.91 18.38 -21.29
C GLU A 85 14.49 17.50 -20.11
N THR A 86 14.85 17.88 -18.88
CA THR A 86 14.40 17.20 -17.66
C THR A 86 12.92 17.50 -17.37
N LEU A 87 12.51 18.77 -17.50
CA LEU A 87 11.13 19.19 -17.33
C LEU A 87 10.18 18.49 -18.33
N GLN A 88 10.63 18.27 -19.57
CA GLN A 88 9.86 17.52 -20.57
C GLN A 88 9.65 16.05 -20.21
N LYS A 89 10.51 15.45 -19.39
CA LYS A 89 10.29 14.07 -18.90
C LYS A 89 9.17 14.03 -17.86
N ILE A 90 9.03 15.09 -17.07
CA ILE A 90 7.99 15.24 -16.04
C ILE A 90 6.66 15.64 -16.68
N ASN A 91 6.67 16.66 -17.55
CA ASN A 91 5.50 17.10 -18.29
C ASN A 91 5.86 17.33 -19.77
N PRO A 92 5.61 16.33 -20.65
CA PRO A 92 5.90 16.43 -22.08
C PRO A 92 5.12 17.52 -22.81
N GLU A 93 3.99 17.96 -22.26
CA GLU A 93 3.11 18.97 -22.88
C GLU A 93 3.40 20.39 -22.40
N ILE A 94 4.46 20.59 -21.60
CA ILE A 94 4.80 21.92 -21.07
C ILE A 94 5.08 22.91 -22.21
N ALA A 95 4.36 24.03 -22.19
CA ALA A 95 4.54 25.09 -23.17
C ALA A 95 5.85 25.84 -22.92
N ALA A 96 6.68 25.96 -23.95
CA ALA A 96 7.92 26.72 -23.88
C ALA A 96 8.24 27.45 -25.17
N THR A 97 8.93 28.58 -25.06
CA THR A 97 9.45 29.34 -26.20
C THR A 97 10.97 29.30 -26.18
N ALA A 98 11.60 28.83 -27.26
CA ALA A 98 13.06 28.81 -27.37
C ALA A 98 13.65 30.22 -27.44
N THR A 99 14.77 30.44 -26.77
CA THR A 99 15.60 31.65 -26.81
C THR A 99 17.03 31.33 -27.25
N ASP A 100 17.88 32.35 -27.39
CA ASP A 100 19.30 32.15 -27.72
C ASP A 100 20.06 31.42 -26.59
N THR A 101 19.56 31.50 -25.35
CA THR A 101 20.21 31.01 -24.13
C THR A 101 19.50 29.83 -23.48
N GLY A 102 18.26 29.50 -23.87
CA GLY A 102 17.50 28.42 -23.26
C GLY A 102 16.03 28.38 -23.70
N TYR A 103 15.14 28.20 -22.73
CA TYR A 103 13.70 28.13 -22.94
C TYR A 103 12.95 28.97 -21.93
N LEU A 104 11.98 29.76 -22.40
CA LEU A 104 11.03 30.48 -21.55
C LEU A 104 9.85 29.57 -21.22
N VAL A 105 9.64 29.32 -19.94
CA VAL A 105 8.52 28.55 -19.39
C VAL A 105 7.73 29.42 -18.44
N GLU A 106 6.40 29.35 -18.49
CA GLU A 106 5.55 30.15 -17.61
C GLU A 106 5.71 29.67 -16.15
N LYS A 107 5.95 30.61 -15.23
CA LYS A 107 6.15 30.30 -13.81
C LYS A 107 4.95 29.57 -13.21
N THR A 108 3.75 30.00 -13.57
CA THR A 108 2.48 29.41 -13.12
C THR A 108 2.35 27.95 -13.53
N SER A 109 2.85 27.57 -14.71
CA SER A 109 2.87 26.16 -15.15
C SER A 109 3.73 25.28 -14.23
N ILE A 110 4.86 25.79 -13.75
CA ILE A 110 5.72 25.09 -12.80
C ILE A 110 5.05 25.01 -11.42
N GLU A 111 4.45 26.11 -10.95
CA GLU A 111 3.70 26.14 -9.68
C GLU A 111 2.51 25.17 -9.68
N ASP A 112 1.79 25.07 -10.80
CA ASP A 112 0.67 24.14 -10.96
C ASP A 112 1.13 22.68 -10.98
N LEU A 113 2.29 22.39 -11.57
CA LEU A 113 2.90 21.06 -11.52
C LEU A 113 3.31 20.67 -10.10
N ILE A 114 3.94 21.59 -9.35
CA ILE A 114 4.28 21.38 -7.94
C ILE A 114 3.01 21.06 -7.15
N LYS A 115 1.98 21.88 -7.28
CA LYS A 115 0.72 21.69 -6.58
C LYS A 115 0.05 20.36 -6.91
N THR A 116 0.04 19.98 -8.19
CA THR A 116 -0.48 18.67 -8.62
C THR A 116 0.30 17.51 -7.99
N GLY A 117 1.63 17.64 -7.91
CA GLY A 117 2.49 16.70 -7.20
C GLY A 117 2.17 16.62 -5.71
N GLU A 118 1.99 17.75 -5.03
CA GLU A 118 1.62 17.82 -3.61
C GLU A 118 0.25 17.18 -3.33
N ASP A 119 -0.73 17.45 -4.18
CA ASP A 119 -2.06 16.84 -4.11
C ASP A 119 -1.97 15.32 -4.27
N ASN A 120 -1.15 14.83 -5.22
CA ASN A 120 -0.89 13.40 -5.40
C ASN A 120 -0.18 12.78 -4.18
N LEU A 121 0.80 13.46 -3.57
CA LEU A 121 1.47 13.00 -2.35
C LEU A 121 0.51 12.90 -1.16
N SER A 122 -0.38 13.87 -1.03
CA SER A 122 -1.43 13.88 -0.01
C SER A 122 -2.36 12.68 -0.17
N GLN A 123 -2.83 12.44 -1.39
CA GLN A 123 -3.68 11.28 -1.71
C GLN A 123 -2.97 9.95 -1.41
N LEU A 124 -1.73 9.77 -1.87
CA LEU A 124 -0.93 8.57 -1.58
C LEU A 124 -0.66 8.38 -0.08
N THR A 125 -0.73 9.45 0.73
CA THR A 125 -0.59 9.37 2.19
C THR A 125 -1.87 8.92 2.85
N ALA A 126 -3.02 9.47 2.45
CA ALA A 126 -4.31 8.98 2.89
C ALA A 126 -4.53 7.51 2.53
N ASP A 127 -4.15 7.09 1.32
CA ASP A 127 -4.27 5.69 0.88
C ASP A 127 -3.38 4.76 1.71
N ALA A 128 -2.15 5.18 2.05
CA ALA A 128 -1.25 4.40 2.90
C ALA A 128 -1.80 4.20 4.33
N GLU A 129 -2.49 5.19 4.89
CA GLU A 129 -3.17 5.05 6.20
C GLU A 129 -4.29 4.01 6.14
N ILE A 130 -5.11 4.05 5.08
CA ILE A 130 -6.18 3.05 4.85
C ILE A 130 -5.58 1.65 4.72
N VAL A 131 -4.51 1.50 3.94
CA VAL A 131 -3.82 0.23 3.76
C VAL A 131 -3.22 -0.28 5.08
N SER A 132 -2.67 0.60 5.92
CA SER A 132 -2.18 0.22 7.26
C SER A 132 -3.28 -0.38 8.13
N LEU A 133 -4.48 0.19 8.12
CA LEU A 133 -5.64 -0.37 8.82
C LEU A 133 -6.05 -1.75 8.28
N GLN A 134 -5.98 -1.95 6.96
CA GLN A 134 -6.26 -3.24 6.33
C GLN A 134 -5.24 -4.31 6.74
N ILE A 135 -3.95 -3.97 6.75
CA ILE A 135 -2.88 -4.86 7.23
C ILE A 135 -3.13 -5.27 8.67
N GLN A 136 -3.41 -4.31 9.56
CA GLN A 136 -3.68 -4.61 10.97
C GLN A 136 -4.85 -5.58 11.12
N SER A 137 -5.95 -5.33 10.39
CA SER A 137 -7.10 -6.23 10.38
C SER A 137 -6.75 -7.63 9.87
N LEU A 138 -5.93 -7.78 8.83
CA LEU A 138 -5.54 -9.08 8.29
C LEU A 138 -4.59 -9.83 9.22
N VAL A 139 -3.64 -9.14 9.83
CA VAL A 139 -2.73 -9.71 10.84
C VAL A 139 -3.52 -10.24 12.04
N ASP A 140 -4.52 -9.50 12.51
CA ASP A 140 -5.37 -9.94 13.62
C ASP A 140 -6.23 -11.16 13.24
N LYS A 141 -6.81 -11.17 12.03
CA LYS A 141 -7.54 -12.35 11.50
C LYS A 141 -6.64 -13.58 11.41
N ARG A 142 -5.43 -13.41 10.88
CA ARG A 142 -4.42 -14.47 10.78
C ARG A 142 -4.02 -15.02 12.16
N LYS A 143 -3.77 -14.13 13.12
CA LYS A 143 -3.44 -14.51 14.50
C LYS A 143 -4.56 -15.32 15.15
N ASN A 144 -5.81 -14.91 14.94
CA ASN A 144 -6.97 -15.65 15.45
C ASN A 144 -7.07 -17.03 14.81
N ALA A 145 -6.88 -17.14 13.49
CA ALA A 145 -6.88 -18.43 12.79
C ALA A 145 -5.77 -19.37 13.29
N ILE A 146 -4.54 -18.87 13.48
CA ILE A 146 -3.43 -19.64 14.05
C ILE A 146 -3.74 -20.10 15.48
N THR A 147 -4.36 -19.25 16.29
CA THR A 147 -4.75 -19.58 17.67
C THR A 147 -5.78 -20.71 17.69
N LEU A 148 -6.81 -20.62 16.84
CA LEU A 148 -7.81 -21.68 16.68
C LEU A 148 -7.17 -22.98 16.20
N PHE A 149 -6.31 -22.91 15.18
CA PHE A 149 -5.60 -24.08 14.65
C PHE A 149 -4.71 -24.75 15.71
N SER A 150 -3.96 -23.96 16.49
CA SER A 150 -3.13 -24.47 17.59
C SER A 150 -3.99 -25.14 18.68
N GLY A 151 -5.15 -24.57 19.00
CA GLY A 151 -6.12 -25.16 19.93
C GLY A 151 -6.65 -26.52 19.45
N LEU A 152 -6.97 -26.64 18.16
CA LEU A 152 -7.39 -27.90 17.56
C LEU A 152 -6.30 -28.97 17.65
N LEU A 153 -5.05 -28.63 17.32
CA LEU A 153 -3.93 -29.57 17.41
C LEU A 153 -3.71 -30.06 18.85
N ALA A 154 -3.78 -29.16 19.83
CA ALA A 154 -3.66 -29.52 21.24
C ALA A 154 -4.79 -30.49 21.67
N SER A 155 -6.04 -30.19 21.30
CA SER A 155 -7.20 -31.04 21.59
C SER A 155 -7.08 -32.42 20.92
N LYS A 156 -6.62 -32.49 19.66
CA LYS A 156 -6.38 -33.75 18.96
C LYS A 156 -5.30 -34.58 19.67
N ASN A 157 -4.21 -33.95 20.11
CA ASN A 157 -3.14 -34.62 20.84
C ASN A 157 -3.62 -35.18 22.19
N GLU A 158 -4.39 -34.41 22.96
CA GLU A 158 -4.99 -34.88 24.21
C GLU A 158 -5.92 -36.08 24.00
N THR A 159 -6.74 -36.02 22.95
CA THR A 159 -7.65 -37.11 22.57
C THR A 159 -6.88 -38.39 22.23
N LEU A 160 -5.84 -38.29 21.40
CA LEU A 160 -4.97 -39.41 21.04
C LEU A 160 -4.28 -40.01 22.27
N MET A 161 -3.76 -39.17 23.16
CA MET A 161 -3.15 -39.62 24.42
C MET A 161 -4.14 -40.35 25.31
N SER A 162 -5.40 -39.90 25.37
CA SER A 162 -6.47 -40.60 26.11
C SER A 162 -6.78 -41.97 25.49
N ILE A 163 -6.87 -42.06 24.16
CA ILE A 163 -7.07 -43.34 23.46
C ILE A 163 -5.91 -44.30 23.73
N ILE A 164 -4.66 -43.85 23.58
CA ILE A 164 -3.46 -44.65 23.85
C ILE A 164 -3.45 -45.14 25.30
N ARG A 165 -3.82 -44.28 26.26
CA ARG A 165 -3.90 -44.66 27.67
C ARG A 165 -4.93 -45.76 27.90
N ASN A 166 -6.12 -45.64 27.29
CA ASN A 166 -7.19 -46.64 27.41
C ASN A 166 -6.88 -47.96 26.68
N LEU A 167 -6.00 -47.95 25.67
CA LEU A 167 -5.53 -49.18 24.98
C LEU A 167 -4.37 -49.88 25.72
N LYS A 168 -3.69 -49.19 26.64
CA LYS A 168 -2.61 -49.77 27.45
C LYS A 168 -3.10 -50.46 28.73
N THR A 169 -4.34 -50.20 29.13
CA THR A 169 -5.09 -50.92 30.18
C THR A 169 -5.74 -52.18 29.63
#